data_AF-A0A2A6LR56-F1
#
_entry.id   AF-A0A2A6LR56-F1
#
_cell.length_a   1.000
_cell.length_b   1.000
_cell.length_c   1.000
_cell.angle_alpha   90.00
_cell.angle_beta   90.00
_cell.angle_gamma   90.00
#
_symmetry.space_group_name_H-M   'P 1'
#
loop_
_entity.id
_entity.type
_entity.pdbx_description
1 polymer ?
#
loop_
_entity_poly.entity_id
_entity_poly.type
_entity_poly.pdbx_seq_one_letter_code
_entity_poly.pdbx_strand_id
1 'polypeptide(L)'
;MTARFVALVAGVLFFFLAVFTQGILPFFEPTARTAKVTTVVRTGFGQLKWMVTEATDYTPLQKEGRAIYLREGCWYCHSQFVRPVTGETRRWGPVTEAGEFAYDVPHLFGTRRIGPDLMRVGLKFSDEWHLAHFWDPRMLSPDSIMAPYRGLFNEPAGTARIVDDGAGNRTLERTPVTESLFNFDSQISISLTPSADGLLFVPLAARDKKPIVLIPGEQFAGEAVRIAAETQELQALIAYLQKLGMQRGKWRDLFEPQQLEVIDVTFPRSDEWIAHGKEVYERRCLGCHGVKGDGNGPAATFLYKQRPRDFSAAVFKFRLTKEPLPTDGDLLRTITRGIRGTAMPAWHELPVNDRLAVIQYIKFELAVDRSDPSAPYAFFVEEPPGPPLIIGRPPDPTEQVLTRGKEIWQAAKCWECHGQGGKGDGEKAAGLKDDLGFPIVPADLTSGQFKSGPAVEDIFRTISTGMSGTPMPSYRNAFPDEDRWALSYHVLVLSAYKDPLTLEPLNIPEADRKALDELDRQAATPDKAYVPGSGTAVGAGENGPAAGMAQGG
;
A
#
# COMPACT_ATOMS: atom_id res chain seq x y z
N MET A 1 54.70 -43.59 14.40
CA MET A 1 53.41 -43.18 13.81
C MET A 1 53.60 -43.04 12.31
N THR A 2 52.78 -43.67 11.47
CA THR A 2 52.92 -43.56 10.00
C THR A 2 52.27 -42.28 9.50
N ALA A 3 52.77 -41.69 8.40
CA ALA A 3 52.20 -40.47 7.81
C ALA A 3 50.68 -40.60 7.50
N ARG A 4 50.23 -41.81 7.12
CA ARG A 4 48.81 -42.13 6.91
C ARG A 4 47.97 -42.02 8.18
N PHE A 5 48.49 -42.46 9.32
CA PHE A 5 47.79 -42.34 10.60
C PHE A 5 47.66 -40.88 11.04
N VAL A 6 48.73 -40.08 10.86
CA VAL A 6 48.70 -38.64 11.17
C VAL A 6 47.68 -37.91 10.29
N ALA A 7 47.63 -38.21 8.99
CA ALA A 7 46.65 -37.62 8.07
C ALA A 7 45.20 -37.98 8.42
N LEU A 8 44.94 -39.24 8.81
CA LEU A 8 43.61 -39.67 9.26
C LEU A 8 43.16 -38.92 10.52
N VAL A 9 44.04 -38.84 11.53
CA VAL A 9 43.74 -38.14 12.79
C VAL A 9 43.50 -36.64 12.53
N ALA A 10 44.32 -36.01 11.69
CA ALA A 10 44.13 -34.62 11.30
C ALA A 10 42.79 -34.41 10.56
N GLY A 11 42.44 -35.29 9.62
CA GLY A 11 41.17 -35.21 8.89
C GLY A 11 39.96 -35.33 9.80
N VAL A 12 39.98 -36.29 10.73
CA VAL A 12 38.92 -36.45 11.75
C VAL A 12 38.84 -35.21 12.64
N LEU A 13 39.98 -34.69 13.08
CA LEU A 13 40.03 -33.48 13.92
C LEU A 13 39.48 -32.25 13.17
N PHE A 14 39.86 -32.03 11.93
CA PHE A 14 39.33 -30.91 11.13
C PHE A 14 37.84 -31.07 10.82
N PHE A 15 37.36 -32.30 10.60
CA PHE A 15 35.93 -32.56 10.46
C PHE A 15 35.17 -32.16 11.73
N PHE A 16 35.59 -32.64 12.91
CA PHE A 16 34.93 -32.29 14.17
C PHE A 16 35.10 -30.81 14.53
N LEU A 17 36.25 -30.20 14.22
CA LEU A 17 36.47 -28.76 14.38
C LEU A 17 35.52 -27.96 13.48
N ALA A 18 35.30 -28.37 12.24
CA ALA A 18 34.35 -27.73 11.34
C ALA A 18 32.90 -27.91 11.83
N VAL A 19 32.50 -29.13 12.21
CA VAL A 19 31.18 -29.39 12.82
C VAL A 19 30.98 -28.55 14.07
N PHE A 20 31.99 -28.42 14.92
CA PHE A 20 31.91 -27.58 16.11
C PHE A 20 31.84 -26.09 15.76
N THR A 21 32.80 -25.56 15.01
CA THR A 21 32.91 -24.12 14.73
C THR A 21 31.82 -23.58 13.80
N GLN A 22 31.36 -24.37 12.83
CA GLN A 22 30.35 -23.95 11.85
C GLN A 22 28.95 -24.49 12.17
N GLY A 23 28.86 -25.64 12.84
CA GLY A 23 27.59 -26.27 13.20
C GLY A 23 27.13 -25.93 14.61
N ILE A 24 27.99 -26.09 15.63
CA ILE A 24 27.59 -26.02 17.04
C ILE A 24 27.80 -24.62 17.65
N LEU A 25 28.96 -24.01 17.44
CA LEU A 25 29.37 -22.74 18.04
C LEU A 25 28.39 -21.59 17.73
N PRO A 26 27.86 -21.43 16.50
CA PRO A 26 26.89 -20.37 16.22
C PRO A 26 25.59 -20.48 17.03
N PHE A 27 25.21 -21.69 17.49
CA PHE A 27 24.04 -21.86 18.34
C PHE A 27 24.21 -21.28 19.76
N PHE A 28 25.45 -21.04 20.19
CA PHE A 28 25.78 -20.41 21.47
C PHE A 28 25.99 -18.91 21.34
N GLU A 29 26.03 -18.36 20.13
CA GLU A 29 26.18 -16.93 19.89
C GLU A 29 24.81 -16.23 20.07
N PRO A 30 24.63 -15.36 21.09
CA PRO A 30 23.34 -14.72 21.36
C PRO A 30 22.85 -13.85 20.19
N THR A 31 23.77 -13.30 19.40
CA THR A 31 23.47 -12.50 18.21
C THR A 31 22.90 -13.33 17.07
N ALA A 32 23.19 -14.65 17.02
CA ALA A 32 22.67 -15.56 16.00
C ALA A 32 21.20 -15.98 16.23
N ARG A 33 20.62 -15.63 17.40
CA ARG A 33 19.23 -15.92 17.77
C ARG A 33 18.46 -14.68 18.23
N THR A 34 18.88 -13.50 17.79
CA THR A 34 18.18 -12.26 18.15
C THR A 34 16.80 -12.23 17.49
N ALA A 35 15.78 -11.80 18.23
CA ALA A 35 14.50 -11.36 17.67
C ALA A 35 14.44 -9.82 17.55
N LYS A 36 15.50 -9.11 17.94
CA LYS A 36 15.50 -7.64 17.92
C LYS A 36 15.58 -7.11 16.50
N VAL A 37 14.74 -6.12 16.21
CA VAL A 37 14.65 -5.43 14.93
C VAL A 37 14.46 -3.93 15.15
N THR A 38 14.92 -3.11 14.21
CA THR A 38 14.57 -1.68 14.20
C THR A 38 13.26 -1.42 13.46
N THR A 39 12.36 -0.69 14.11
CA THR A 39 10.95 -0.54 13.74
C THR A 39 10.58 0.93 13.73
N VAL A 40 9.86 1.38 12.71
CA VAL A 40 9.29 2.73 12.70
C VAL A 40 7.93 2.74 13.36
N VAL A 41 7.79 3.60 14.38
CA VAL A 41 6.53 3.85 15.07
C VAL A 41 6.07 5.29 14.82
N ARG A 42 4.75 5.50 14.81
CA ARG A 42 4.18 6.86 14.86
C ARG A 42 3.94 7.23 16.32
N THR A 43 4.41 8.40 16.73
CA THR A 43 4.33 8.90 18.11
C THR A 43 2.97 9.54 18.41
N GLY A 44 2.71 9.87 19.68
CA GLY A 44 1.52 10.57 20.15
C GLY A 44 1.39 12.00 19.62
N PHE A 45 2.45 12.55 19.02
CA PHE A 45 2.48 13.84 18.32
C PHE A 45 2.54 13.70 16.79
N GLY A 46 2.41 12.48 16.27
CA GLY A 46 2.32 12.19 14.83
C GLY A 46 3.67 12.07 14.12
N GLN A 47 4.80 12.28 14.81
CA GLN A 47 6.15 12.07 14.27
C GLN A 47 6.41 10.58 14.00
N LEU A 48 7.29 10.27 13.07
CA LEU A 48 7.76 8.91 12.80
C LEU A 48 9.17 8.75 13.38
N LYS A 49 9.38 7.75 14.23
CA LYS A 49 10.66 7.49 14.89
C LYS A 49 11.04 6.02 14.80
N TRP A 50 12.33 5.76 14.65
CA TRP A 50 12.90 4.43 14.73
C TRP A 50 13.09 4.03 16.19
N MET A 51 12.73 2.79 16.52
CA MET A 51 13.02 2.19 17.82
C MET A 51 13.36 0.71 17.67
N VAL A 52 14.09 0.13 18.63
CA VAL A 52 14.33 -1.31 18.69
C VAL A 52 13.11 -1.99 19.32
N THR A 53 12.57 -3.00 18.64
CA THR A 53 11.50 -3.87 19.14
C THR A 53 11.88 -5.33 18.99
N GLU A 54 11.08 -6.23 19.55
CA GLU A 54 11.16 -7.65 19.23
C GLU A 54 10.23 -7.97 18.06
N ALA A 55 10.69 -8.81 17.14
CA ALA A 55 9.90 -9.36 16.07
C ALA A 55 8.78 -10.23 16.65
N THR A 56 7.63 -10.26 15.98
CA THR A 56 6.51 -11.13 16.39
C THR A 56 6.47 -12.40 15.56
N ASP A 57 5.97 -13.50 16.13
CA ASP A 57 5.70 -14.74 15.38
C ASP A 57 4.56 -14.53 14.36
N TYR A 58 4.44 -15.48 13.43
CA TYR A 58 3.36 -15.60 12.48
C TYR A 58 2.07 -16.10 13.15
N THR A 59 0.93 -15.54 12.72
CA THR A 59 -0.40 -16.09 13.06
C THR A 59 -0.58 -17.48 12.41
N PRO A 60 -1.55 -18.31 12.86
CA PRO A 60 -1.83 -19.59 12.22
C PRO A 60 -2.07 -19.48 10.70
N LEU A 61 -2.85 -18.47 10.28
CA LEU A 61 -3.12 -18.20 8.87
C LEU A 61 -1.84 -17.82 8.09
N GLN A 62 -0.95 -17.02 8.69
CA GLN A 62 0.33 -16.67 8.08
C GLN A 62 1.28 -17.88 7.99
N LYS A 63 1.27 -18.78 8.98
CA LYS A 63 2.05 -20.04 8.95
C LYS A 63 1.58 -20.95 7.83
N GLU A 64 0.26 -21.08 7.65
CA GLU A 64 -0.33 -21.79 6.51
C GLU A 64 0.07 -21.14 5.18
N GLY A 65 -0.04 -19.82 5.08
CA GLY A 65 0.38 -19.07 3.90
C GLY A 65 1.85 -19.25 3.55
N ARG A 66 2.71 -19.32 4.56
CA ARG A 66 4.14 -19.61 4.40
C ARG A 66 4.36 -21.05 3.90
N ALA A 67 3.60 -22.01 4.40
CA ALA A 67 3.66 -23.39 3.92
C ALA A 67 3.23 -23.48 2.44
N ILE A 68 2.20 -22.72 2.03
CA ILE A 68 1.78 -22.62 0.63
C ILE A 68 2.88 -21.95 -0.21
N TYR A 69 3.47 -20.84 0.25
CA TYR A 69 4.59 -20.18 -0.44
C TYR A 69 5.76 -21.14 -0.69
N LEU A 70 6.05 -22.04 0.25
CA LEU A 70 7.04 -23.10 0.10
C LEU A 70 6.60 -24.19 -0.88
N ARG A 71 5.35 -24.68 -0.76
CA ARG A 71 4.75 -25.72 -1.61
C ARG A 71 4.74 -25.30 -3.08
N GLU A 72 4.35 -24.07 -3.34
CA GLU A 72 4.25 -23.47 -4.68
C GLU A 72 5.62 -23.07 -5.26
N GLY A 73 6.71 -23.21 -4.49
CA GLY A 73 8.07 -22.97 -4.95
C GLY A 73 8.39 -21.49 -5.21
N CYS A 74 7.64 -20.55 -4.63
CA CYS A 74 7.83 -19.11 -4.87
C CYS A 74 9.25 -18.63 -4.55
N TRP A 75 9.89 -19.24 -3.55
CA TRP A 75 11.27 -18.96 -3.11
C TRP A 75 12.35 -19.29 -4.16
N TYR A 76 12.05 -20.08 -5.19
CA TYR A 76 12.99 -20.30 -6.31
C TYR A 76 13.17 -19.06 -7.19
N CYS A 77 12.14 -18.20 -7.26
CA CYS A 77 12.16 -16.99 -8.08
C CYS A 77 12.34 -15.72 -7.25
N HIS A 78 11.83 -15.70 -6.02
CA HIS A 78 11.75 -14.52 -5.16
C HIS A 78 12.67 -14.65 -3.94
N SER A 79 13.61 -13.72 -3.82
CA SER A 79 14.40 -13.55 -2.60
C SER A 79 13.59 -12.88 -1.50
N GLN A 80 13.95 -13.14 -0.25
CA GLN A 80 13.45 -12.42 0.92
C GLN A 80 14.61 -11.83 1.71
N PHE A 81 15.51 -11.12 1.01
CA PHE A 81 16.71 -10.57 1.61
C PHE A 81 17.17 -9.31 0.85
N VAL A 82 16.86 -8.15 1.44
CA VAL A 82 17.37 -6.85 0.99
C VAL A 82 18.82 -6.73 1.45
N ARG A 83 19.73 -6.78 0.48
CA ARG A 83 21.17 -6.85 0.71
C ARG A 83 21.74 -5.49 1.11
N PRO A 84 22.79 -5.45 1.96
CA PRO A 84 23.51 -4.22 2.30
C PRO A 84 24.49 -3.81 1.18
N VAL A 85 24.01 -3.64 -0.04
CA VAL A 85 24.80 -3.19 -1.18
C VAL A 85 24.18 -1.94 -1.82
N THR A 86 24.98 -1.18 -2.55
CA THR A 86 24.58 0.09 -3.14
C THR A 86 23.32 -0.03 -3.99
N GLY A 87 22.35 0.86 -3.76
CA GLY A 87 21.12 0.96 -4.56
C GLY A 87 19.97 0.03 -4.13
N GLU A 88 20.23 -1.09 -3.42
CA GLU A 88 19.17 -1.98 -2.93
C GLU A 88 18.22 -1.24 -1.98
N THR A 89 18.77 -0.41 -1.10
CA THR A 89 17.96 0.34 -0.14
C THR A 89 17.04 1.34 -0.79
N ARG A 90 17.45 1.98 -1.90
CA ARG A 90 16.61 2.88 -2.69
C ARG A 90 15.56 2.17 -3.53
N ARG A 91 15.73 0.86 -3.78
CA ARG A 91 14.81 0.06 -4.61
C ARG A 91 13.76 -0.67 -3.76
N TRP A 92 14.17 -1.25 -2.64
CA TRP A 92 13.31 -2.14 -1.84
C TRP A 92 12.98 -1.59 -0.46
N GLY A 93 13.81 -0.71 0.09
CA GLY A 93 13.67 -0.21 1.46
C GLY A 93 14.82 -0.64 2.38
N PRO A 94 14.64 -0.56 3.70
CA PRO A 94 15.68 -0.87 4.68
C PRO A 94 16.28 -2.26 4.48
N VAL A 95 17.59 -2.37 4.69
CA VAL A 95 18.34 -3.63 4.70
C VAL A 95 17.66 -4.63 5.65
N THR A 96 17.69 -5.90 5.29
CA THR A 96 17.12 -6.95 6.13
C THR A 96 17.97 -7.21 7.37
N GLU A 97 17.33 -7.28 8.53
CA GLU A 97 17.97 -7.58 9.81
C GLU A 97 17.73 -9.04 10.23
N ALA A 98 18.69 -9.62 10.97
CA ALA A 98 18.62 -11.01 11.42
C ALA A 98 17.36 -11.32 12.24
N GLY A 99 16.92 -10.38 13.09
CA GLY A 99 15.73 -10.54 13.92
C GLY A 99 14.44 -10.72 13.15
N GLU A 100 14.38 -10.30 11.88
CA GLU A 100 13.18 -10.49 11.05
C GLU A 100 12.94 -11.97 10.71
N PHE A 101 13.94 -12.83 10.90
CA PHE A 101 13.86 -14.26 10.64
C PHE A 101 13.80 -15.13 11.90
N ALA A 102 13.61 -14.53 13.08
CA ALA A 102 13.61 -15.26 14.35
C ALA A 102 12.62 -16.44 14.40
N TYR A 103 11.56 -16.39 13.58
CA TYR A 103 10.50 -17.41 13.48
C TYR A 103 10.51 -18.15 12.13
N ASP A 104 11.53 -17.96 11.31
CA ASP A 104 11.62 -18.52 9.96
C ASP A 104 12.44 -19.82 9.95
N VAL A 105 11.72 -20.95 9.89
CA VAL A 105 12.35 -22.27 9.70
C VAL A 105 11.69 -22.98 8.51
N PRO A 106 12.46 -23.36 7.46
CA PRO A 106 13.84 -22.91 7.16
C PRO A 106 13.87 -21.44 6.68
N HIS A 107 15.01 -20.78 6.74
CA HIS A 107 15.18 -19.41 6.23
C HIS A 107 15.06 -19.36 4.69
N LEU A 108 14.37 -18.34 4.15
CA LEU A 108 14.05 -18.22 2.71
C LEU A 108 14.75 -17.04 2.03
N PHE A 109 16.03 -16.84 2.32
CA PHE A 109 16.81 -15.72 1.76
C PHE A 109 16.77 -15.68 0.22
N GLY A 110 16.74 -16.86 -0.41
CA GLY A 110 16.80 -17.03 -1.86
C GLY A 110 18.21 -16.79 -2.41
N THR A 111 18.61 -17.57 -3.40
CA THR A 111 19.95 -17.47 -4.02
C THR A 111 19.92 -16.80 -5.40
N ARG A 112 18.74 -16.68 -6.01
CA ARG A 112 18.51 -16.06 -7.31
C ARG A 112 17.31 -15.11 -7.22
N ARG A 113 17.33 -14.07 -8.05
CA ARG A 113 16.28 -13.06 -8.12
C ARG A 113 15.77 -13.00 -9.56
N ILE A 114 14.90 -13.94 -9.90
CA ILE A 114 14.21 -13.99 -11.20
C ILE A 114 13.01 -13.02 -11.15
N GLY A 115 12.23 -13.12 -10.08
CA GLY A 115 11.22 -12.12 -9.70
C GLY A 115 11.78 -11.09 -8.72
N PRO A 116 10.99 -10.07 -8.33
CA PRO A 116 11.37 -9.08 -7.32
C PRO A 116 11.67 -9.70 -5.94
N ASP A 117 12.40 -8.97 -5.11
CA ASP A 117 12.51 -9.28 -3.68
C ASP A 117 11.19 -9.01 -2.97
N LEU A 118 10.80 -9.91 -2.06
CA LEU A 118 9.52 -9.84 -1.36
C LEU A 118 9.64 -9.43 0.11
N MET A 119 10.85 -9.23 0.65
CA MET A 119 11.05 -8.95 2.08
C MET A 119 10.43 -7.64 2.57
N ARG A 120 9.99 -6.79 1.64
CA ARG A 120 9.41 -5.46 1.88
C ARG A 120 8.06 -5.29 1.16
N VAL A 121 7.38 -6.40 0.82
CA VAL A 121 6.14 -6.37 0.04
C VAL A 121 4.90 -6.08 0.89
N GLY A 122 4.96 -6.33 2.20
CA GLY A 122 3.83 -6.10 3.09
C GLY A 122 3.29 -4.67 2.99
N LEU A 123 1.98 -4.56 2.76
CA LEU A 123 1.23 -3.33 2.56
C LEU A 123 1.75 -2.43 1.41
N LYS A 124 2.69 -2.90 0.58
CA LYS A 124 3.08 -2.24 -0.68
C LYS A 124 1.96 -2.38 -1.70
N PHE A 125 1.36 -3.55 -1.76
CA PHE A 125 0.20 -3.88 -2.59
C PHE A 125 -0.96 -4.28 -1.69
N SER A 126 -2.18 -3.99 -2.13
CA SER A 126 -3.38 -4.47 -1.42
C SER A 126 -3.63 -5.96 -1.69
N ASP A 127 -4.49 -6.58 -0.88
CA ASP A 127 -4.85 -7.99 -1.05
C ASP A 127 -5.43 -8.24 -2.46
N GLU A 128 -6.24 -7.31 -2.96
CA GLU A 128 -6.85 -7.36 -4.30
C GLU A 128 -5.83 -7.32 -5.43
N TRP A 129 -4.73 -6.59 -5.24
CA TRP A 129 -3.62 -6.60 -6.19
C TRP A 129 -2.99 -8.00 -6.23
N HIS A 130 -2.78 -8.63 -5.07
CA HIS A 130 -2.26 -10.00 -5.00
C HIS A 130 -3.22 -11.00 -5.64
N LEU A 131 -4.53 -10.85 -5.45
CA LEU A 131 -5.55 -11.68 -6.10
C LEU A 131 -5.45 -11.59 -7.64
N ALA A 132 -5.43 -10.36 -8.19
CA ALA A 132 -5.21 -10.18 -9.62
C ALA A 132 -3.87 -10.76 -10.10
N HIS A 133 -2.81 -10.57 -9.31
CA HIS A 133 -1.46 -11.04 -9.62
C HIS A 133 -1.39 -12.58 -9.69
N PHE A 134 -1.99 -13.29 -8.74
CA PHE A 134 -2.01 -14.75 -8.74
C PHE A 134 -2.91 -15.32 -9.82
N TRP A 135 -3.98 -14.62 -10.19
CA TRP A 135 -4.84 -15.05 -11.29
C TRP A 135 -4.12 -15.01 -12.65
N ASP A 136 -3.48 -13.89 -12.96
CA ASP A 136 -2.62 -13.75 -14.12
C ASP A 136 -1.63 -12.59 -13.94
N PRO A 137 -0.34 -12.86 -13.65
CA PRO A 137 0.65 -11.82 -13.42
C PRO A 137 0.78 -10.82 -14.58
N ARG A 138 0.44 -11.25 -15.80
CA ARG A 138 0.53 -10.43 -17.03
C ARG A 138 -0.58 -9.39 -17.13
N MET A 139 -1.65 -9.50 -16.34
CA MET A 139 -2.62 -8.42 -16.20
C MET A 139 -2.02 -7.19 -15.53
N LEU A 140 -1.00 -7.34 -14.69
CA LEU A 140 -0.39 -6.24 -13.93
C LEU A 140 0.99 -5.86 -14.45
N SER A 141 1.72 -6.84 -14.98
CA SER A 141 3.03 -6.67 -15.61
C SER A 141 3.10 -7.55 -16.85
N PRO A 142 2.84 -7.03 -18.06
CA PRO A 142 2.75 -7.81 -19.30
C PRO A 142 3.98 -8.68 -19.58
N ASP A 143 5.17 -8.21 -19.18
CA ASP A 143 6.44 -8.92 -19.36
C ASP A 143 6.74 -9.94 -18.23
N SER A 144 5.77 -10.20 -17.35
CA SER A 144 5.97 -11.13 -16.24
C SER A 144 6.15 -12.56 -16.75
N ILE A 145 7.21 -13.20 -16.30
CA ILE A 145 7.49 -14.63 -16.52
C ILE A 145 6.94 -15.52 -15.41
N MET A 146 6.34 -14.92 -14.36
CA MET A 146 5.71 -15.68 -13.28
C MET A 146 4.51 -16.47 -13.83
N ALA A 147 4.42 -17.75 -13.46
CA ALA A 147 3.29 -18.58 -13.83
C ALA A 147 2.00 -18.09 -13.16
N PRO A 148 0.83 -18.24 -13.81
CA PRO A 148 -0.44 -17.99 -13.15
C PRO A 148 -0.72 -19.11 -12.12
N TYR A 149 -1.20 -18.72 -10.95
CA TYR A 149 -1.56 -19.63 -9.84
C TYR A 149 -3.07 -19.82 -9.75
N ARG A 150 -3.76 -19.96 -10.90
CA ARG A 150 -5.22 -20.14 -10.98
C ARG A 150 -5.72 -21.36 -10.21
N GLY A 151 -4.88 -22.38 -10.03
CA GLY A 151 -5.20 -23.56 -9.23
C GLY A 151 -5.46 -23.29 -7.74
N LEU A 152 -5.05 -22.12 -7.23
CA LEU A 152 -5.38 -21.67 -5.87
C LEU A 152 -6.77 -21.02 -5.77
N PHE A 153 -7.44 -20.77 -6.90
CA PHE A 153 -8.81 -20.26 -6.94
C PHE A 153 -9.80 -21.41 -7.06
N ASN A 154 -11.02 -21.20 -6.57
CA ASN A 154 -12.14 -22.06 -6.89
C ASN A 154 -12.83 -21.53 -8.15
N GLU A 155 -12.76 -22.30 -9.24
CA GLU A 155 -13.39 -21.97 -10.52
C GLU A 155 -14.48 -23.03 -10.81
N PRO A 156 -15.74 -22.77 -10.41
CA PRO A 156 -16.84 -23.68 -10.73
C PRO A 156 -17.02 -23.83 -12.24
N ALA A 157 -17.37 -25.04 -12.68
CA ALA A 157 -17.63 -25.30 -14.09
C ALA A 157 -18.85 -24.53 -14.61
N GLY A 158 -18.73 -23.95 -15.81
CA GLY A 158 -19.81 -23.25 -16.51
C GLY A 158 -19.86 -21.74 -16.22
N THR A 159 -21.02 -21.14 -16.51
CA THR A 159 -21.26 -19.70 -16.34
C THR A 159 -22.51 -19.46 -15.49
N ALA A 160 -22.50 -18.41 -14.67
CA ALA A 160 -23.67 -17.96 -13.93
C ALA A 160 -24.42 -16.88 -14.73
N ARG A 161 -25.73 -17.03 -14.93
CA ARG A 161 -26.55 -16.03 -15.59
C ARG A 161 -26.77 -14.82 -14.67
N ILE A 162 -26.75 -13.64 -15.27
CA ILE A 162 -27.14 -12.39 -14.62
C ILE A 162 -28.65 -12.22 -14.81
N VAL A 163 -29.36 -12.00 -13.71
CA VAL A 163 -30.82 -11.81 -13.69
C VAL A 163 -31.18 -10.53 -12.94
N ASP A 164 -32.40 -10.03 -13.11
CA ASP A 164 -32.96 -8.97 -12.26
C ASP A 164 -33.43 -9.57 -10.93
N ASP A 165 -33.15 -8.91 -9.81
CA ASP A 165 -33.56 -9.36 -8.48
C ASP A 165 -35.01 -9.01 -8.10
N GLY A 166 -35.78 -8.43 -9.03
CA GLY A 166 -37.13 -7.93 -8.85
C GLY A 166 -37.20 -6.56 -8.16
N ALA A 167 -36.07 -6.04 -7.69
CA ALA A 167 -35.93 -4.72 -7.05
C ALA A 167 -35.14 -3.74 -7.92
N GLY A 168 -34.93 -4.06 -9.21
CA GLY A 168 -34.20 -3.24 -10.16
C GLY A 168 -32.68 -3.33 -10.04
N ASN A 169 -32.15 -4.30 -9.28
CA ASN A 169 -30.71 -4.60 -9.27
C ASN A 169 -30.42 -5.85 -10.09
N ARG A 170 -29.27 -5.85 -10.77
CA ARG A 170 -28.74 -7.06 -11.40
C ARG A 170 -28.09 -7.94 -10.33
N THR A 171 -28.38 -9.23 -10.36
CA THR A 171 -27.81 -10.26 -9.46
C THR A 171 -27.48 -11.52 -10.27
N LEU A 172 -27.01 -12.57 -9.59
CA LEU A 172 -26.77 -13.87 -10.21
C LEU A 172 -27.98 -14.78 -10.04
N GLU A 173 -28.26 -15.62 -11.04
CA GLU A 173 -29.29 -16.65 -10.92
C GLU A 173 -28.98 -17.58 -9.74
N ARG A 174 -30.01 -17.91 -8.94
CA ARG A 174 -29.89 -18.89 -7.86
C ARG A 174 -29.70 -20.29 -8.43
N THR A 175 -28.50 -20.82 -8.26
CA THR A 175 -28.09 -22.19 -8.60
C THR A 175 -27.31 -22.79 -7.43
N PRO A 176 -27.16 -24.13 -7.35
CA PRO A 176 -26.35 -24.74 -6.29
C PRO A 176 -24.92 -24.19 -6.21
N VAL A 177 -24.33 -23.80 -7.35
CA VAL A 177 -23.00 -23.18 -7.40
C VAL A 177 -23.01 -21.80 -6.78
N THR A 178 -23.91 -20.91 -7.20
CA THR A 178 -23.95 -19.54 -6.67
C THR A 178 -24.39 -19.51 -5.21
N GLU A 179 -25.29 -20.41 -4.79
CA GLU A 179 -25.71 -20.55 -3.39
C GLU A 179 -24.58 -21.07 -2.48
N SER A 180 -23.59 -21.77 -3.04
CA SER A 180 -22.37 -22.13 -2.28
C SER A 180 -21.42 -20.95 -2.05
N LEU A 181 -21.57 -19.87 -2.82
CA LEU A 181 -20.68 -18.70 -2.82
C LEU A 181 -21.29 -17.46 -2.17
N PHE A 182 -22.61 -17.42 -2.00
CA PHE A 182 -23.34 -16.24 -1.55
C PHE A 182 -24.53 -16.60 -0.66
N ASN A 183 -24.96 -15.64 0.15
CA ASN A 183 -26.23 -15.71 0.85
C ASN A 183 -27.23 -14.73 0.21
N PHE A 184 -28.08 -15.25 -0.68
CA PHE A 184 -29.06 -14.43 -1.40
C PHE A 184 -30.17 -13.84 -0.52
N ASP A 185 -30.35 -14.36 0.70
CA ASP A 185 -31.36 -13.90 1.65
C ASP A 185 -30.78 -12.87 2.64
N SER A 186 -29.49 -12.57 2.54
CA SER A 186 -28.82 -11.57 3.37
C SER A 186 -29.33 -10.16 3.07
N GLN A 187 -29.49 -9.38 4.14
CA GLN A 187 -29.78 -7.93 4.04
C GLN A 187 -28.53 -7.12 3.69
N ILE A 188 -27.35 -7.70 3.87
CA ILE A 188 -26.08 -7.09 3.51
C ILE A 188 -25.72 -7.53 2.10
N SER A 189 -25.49 -6.56 1.22
CA SER A 189 -25.08 -6.82 -0.16
C SER A 189 -23.59 -6.63 -0.36
N ILE A 190 -23.06 -7.26 -1.41
CA ILE A 190 -21.74 -7.00 -1.94
C ILE A 190 -21.85 -6.68 -3.42
N SER A 191 -21.29 -5.53 -3.82
CA SER A 191 -21.22 -5.13 -5.22
C SER A 191 -19.99 -5.77 -5.86
N LEU A 192 -20.20 -6.48 -6.97
CA LEU A 192 -19.17 -7.11 -7.77
C LEU A 192 -19.28 -6.63 -9.22
N THR A 193 -18.16 -6.41 -9.87
CA THR A 193 -18.11 -5.92 -11.25
C THR A 193 -17.38 -6.94 -12.11
N PRO A 194 -18.01 -7.47 -13.17
CA PRO A 194 -17.33 -8.35 -14.11
C PRO A 194 -16.34 -7.56 -14.96
N SER A 195 -15.27 -8.22 -15.38
CA SER A 195 -14.39 -7.71 -16.43
C SER A 195 -15.10 -7.68 -17.79
N ALA A 196 -14.50 -7.00 -18.76
CA ALA A 196 -15.04 -6.92 -20.12
C ALA A 196 -15.19 -8.30 -20.81
N ASP A 197 -14.36 -9.29 -20.47
CA ASP A 197 -14.44 -10.68 -20.95
C ASP A 197 -15.41 -11.57 -20.14
N GLY A 198 -16.11 -11.00 -19.16
CA GLY A 198 -17.13 -11.70 -18.37
C GLY A 198 -16.60 -12.53 -17.21
N LEU A 199 -15.36 -12.31 -16.76
CA LEU A 199 -14.87 -12.87 -15.51
C LEU A 199 -15.43 -12.06 -14.32
N LEU A 200 -16.02 -12.75 -13.35
CA LEU A 200 -16.49 -12.17 -12.09
C LEU A 200 -15.69 -12.78 -10.93
N PHE A 201 -14.88 -11.97 -10.27
CA PHE A 201 -14.20 -12.38 -9.05
C PHE A 201 -15.14 -12.36 -7.84
N VAL A 202 -15.05 -13.39 -7.00
CA VAL A 202 -15.85 -13.54 -5.78
C VAL A 202 -14.92 -13.66 -4.56
N PRO A 203 -14.80 -12.63 -3.72
CA PRO A 203 -13.97 -12.70 -2.52
C PRO A 203 -14.60 -13.60 -1.45
N LEU A 204 -13.80 -14.12 -0.51
CA LEU A 204 -14.31 -14.89 0.63
C LEU A 204 -15.32 -14.10 1.46
N ALA A 205 -15.14 -12.78 1.53
CA ALA A 205 -16.04 -11.85 2.22
C ALA A 205 -17.43 -11.68 1.57
N ALA A 206 -17.72 -12.42 0.50
CA ALA A 206 -19.02 -12.46 -0.17
C ALA A 206 -19.95 -13.58 0.35
N ARG A 207 -19.42 -14.60 1.04
CA ARG A 207 -20.16 -15.84 1.40
C ARG A 207 -21.44 -15.60 2.18
N ASP A 208 -21.48 -14.56 3.01
CA ASP A 208 -22.59 -14.19 3.89
C ASP A 208 -23.42 -13.02 3.34
N LYS A 209 -23.17 -12.60 2.09
CA LYS A 209 -23.77 -11.40 1.49
C LYS A 209 -24.55 -11.72 0.22
N LYS A 210 -25.54 -10.88 -0.08
CA LYS A 210 -26.30 -10.92 -1.32
C LYS A 210 -25.47 -10.31 -2.45
N PRO A 211 -25.28 -10.98 -3.61
CA PRO A 211 -24.50 -10.43 -4.70
C PRO A 211 -25.31 -9.39 -5.47
N ILE A 212 -24.71 -8.24 -5.73
CA ILE A 212 -25.20 -7.25 -6.68
C ILE A 212 -24.15 -7.12 -7.78
N VAL A 213 -24.55 -7.37 -9.03
CA VAL A 213 -23.69 -7.22 -10.19
C VAL A 213 -23.78 -5.78 -10.68
N LEU A 214 -22.75 -4.99 -10.40
CA LEU A 214 -22.69 -3.57 -10.75
C LEU A 214 -21.86 -3.39 -12.02
N ILE A 215 -22.53 -2.95 -13.09
CA ILE A 215 -21.93 -2.69 -14.40
C ILE A 215 -22.27 -1.25 -14.79
N PRO A 216 -21.43 -0.27 -14.44
CA PRO A 216 -21.65 1.11 -14.85
C PRO A 216 -21.32 1.28 -16.34
N GLY A 217 -22.11 2.10 -17.03
CA GLY A 217 -21.97 2.34 -18.46
C GLY A 217 -22.07 1.05 -19.28
N GLU A 218 -21.20 0.90 -20.27
CA GLU A 218 -21.17 -0.24 -21.19
C GLU A 218 -19.98 -1.17 -20.92
N GLN A 219 -19.55 -1.28 -19.66
CA GLN A 219 -18.35 -2.02 -19.26
C GLN A 219 -18.42 -3.53 -19.48
N PHE A 220 -19.64 -4.10 -19.53
CA PHE A 220 -19.89 -5.51 -19.86
C PHE A 220 -21.29 -5.68 -20.46
N ALA A 221 -21.36 -6.28 -21.65
CA ALA A 221 -22.63 -6.46 -22.39
C ALA A 221 -23.21 -7.88 -22.30
N GLY A 222 -22.49 -8.83 -21.68
CA GLY A 222 -22.94 -10.23 -21.59
C GLY A 222 -24.05 -10.46 -20.57
N GLU A 223 -24.78 -11.57 -20.76
CA GLU A 223 -25.85 -12.03 -19.85
C GLU A 223 -25.38 -13.09 -18.86
N ALA A 224 -24.15 -13.59 -18.98
CA ALA A 224 -23.59 -14.60 -18.09
C ALA A 224 -22.11 -14.35 -17.83
N VAL A 225 -21.64 -14.77 -16.66
CA VAL A 225 -20.26 -14.57 -16.19
C VAL A 225 -19.60 -15.88 -15.80
N ARG A 226 -18.29 -15.95 -15.99
CA ARG A 226 -17.43 -17.02 -15.44
C ARG A 226 -16.96 -16.60 -14.06
N ILE A 227 -17.07 -17.49 -13.08
CA ILE A 227 -16.75 -17.18 -11.69
C ILE A 227 -15.33 -17.62 -11.35
N ALA A 228 -14.57 -16.74 -10.68
CA ALA A 228 -13.35 -17.11 -9.96
C ALA A 228 -13.52 -16.71 -8.49
N ALA A 229 -13.56 -17.70 -7.60
CA ALA A 229 -13.77 -17.47 -6.17
C ALA A 229 -12.46 -17.64 -5.37
N GLU A 230 -12.27 -16.77 -4.38
CA GLU A 230 -11.16 -16.83 -3.44
C GLU A 230 -11.25 -18.07 -2.53
N THR A 231 -10.09 -18.68 -2.23
CA THR A 231 -9.96 -19.81 -1.31
C THR A 231 -9.25 -19.39 -0.02
N GLN A 232 -9.37 -20.22 1.03
CA GLN A 232 -8.65 -19.99 2.27
C GLN A 232 -7.13 -20.08 2.08
N GLU A 233 -6.65 -20.97 1.22
CA GLU A 233 -5.22 -21.06 0.87
C GLU A 233 -4.71 -19.74 0.28
N LEU A 234 -5.48 -19.12 -0.62
CA LEU A 234 -5.11 -17.86 -1.24
C LEU A 234 -5.08 -16.72 -0.20
N GLN A 235 -6.08 -16.66 0.67
CA GLN A 235 -6.11 -15.72 1.80
C GLN A 235 -4.90 -15.91 2.73
N ALA A 236 -4.54 -17.16 3.02
CA ALA A 236 -3.39 -17.51 3.84
C ALA A 236 -2.08 -17.03 3.19
N LEU A 237 -1.87 -17.34 1.91
CA LEU A 237 -0.71 -16.91 1.15
C LEU A 237 -0.57 -15.38 1.14
N ILE A 238 -1.67 -14.66 0.90
CA ILE A 238 -1.70 -13.19 0.96
C ILE A 238 -1.36 -12.72 2.38
N ALA A 239 -1.93 -13.31 3.42
CA ALA A 239 -1.63 -12.93 4.81
C ALA A 239 -0.14 -13.08 5.15
N TYR A 240 0.52 -14.13 4.66
CA TYR A 240 1.98 -14.29 4.80
C TYR A 240 2.75 -13.19 4.06
N LEU A 241 2.41 -12.92 2.80
CA LEU A 241 3.05 -11.86 2.03
C LEU A 241 2.85 -10.48 2.66
N GLN A 242 1.67 -10.21 3.22
CA GLN A 242 1.38 -8.98 3.94
C GLN A 242 2.23 -8.83 5.21
N LYS A 243 2.67 -9.93 5.83
CA LYS A 243 3.57 -9.91 7.00
C LYS A 243 5.01 -9.54 6.65
N LEU A 244 5.46 -9.83 5.42
CA LEU A 244 6.86 -9.61 5.03
C LEU A 244 7.25 -8.13 5.09
N GLY A 245 8.25 -7.83 5.93
CA GLY A 245 8.74 -6.48 6.18
C GLY A 245 7.91 -5.66 7.18
N MET A 246 6.82 -6.21 7.72
CA MET A 246 6.01 -5.51 8.74
C MET A 246 6.64 -5.55 10.14
N GLN A 247 7.66 -6.38 10.35
CA GLN A 247 8.53 -6.28 11.54
C GLN A 247 9.24 -4.92 11.62
N ARG A 248 9.36 -4.19 10.49
CA ARG A 248 9.97 -2.86 10.41
C ARG A 248 8.96 -1.73 10.66
N GLY A 249 7.70 -2.05 10.96
CA GLY A 249 6.64 -1.08 11.22
C GLY A 249 6.36 -0.17 10.03
N LYS A 250 6.19 1.13 10.29
CA LYS A 250 5.80 2.15 9.31
C LYS A 250 6.97 2.69 8.47
N TRP A 251 8.03 1.90 8.26
CA TRP A 251 9.26 2.36 7.58
C TRP A 251 9.02 2.98 6.20
N ARG A 252 7.98 2.51 5.51
CA ARG A 252 7.61 2.96 4.17
C ARG A 252 7.19 4.42 4.15
N ASP A 253 6.73 4.95 5.27
CA ASP A 253 6.37 6.37 5.40
C ASP A 253 7.61 7.28 5.42
N LEU A 254 8.78 6.73 5.78
CA LEU A 254 10.08 7.40 5.73
C LEU A 254 10.88 7.08 4.45
N PHE A 255 10.26 6.40 3.49
CA PHE A 255 10.97 5.91 2.31
C PHE A 255 11.13 7.02 1.26
N GLU A 256 12.27 7.72 1.34
CA GLU A 256 12.62 8.90 0.51
C GLU A 256 12.35 8.74 -0.98
N PRO A 257 12.64 7.60 -1.65
CA PRO A 257 12.37 7.48 -3.09
C PRO A 257 10.90 7.64 -3.47
N GLN A 258 9.96 7.40 -2.54
CA GLN A 258 8.53 7.65 -2.74
C GLN A 258 8.12 9.06 -2.30
N GLN A 259 8.94 9.80 -1.56
CA GLN A 259 8.61 11.13 -1.08
C GLN A 259 8.85 12.17 -2.16
N LEU A 260 7.78 12.53 -2.85
CA LEU A 260 7.76 13.71 -3.73
C LEU A 260 6.94 14.83 -3.09
N GLU A 261 7.57 15.96 -2.78
CA GLU A 261 6.86 17.15 -2.30
C GLU A 261 5.96 17.75 -3.39
N VAL A 262 5.11 18.68 -2.98
CA VAL A 262 4.26 19.44 -3.90
C VAL A 262 5.14 20.20 -4.88
N ILE A 263 4.94 19.94 -6.17
CA ILE A 263 5.61 20.68 -7.23
C ILE A 263 4.54 21.38 -8.05
N ASP A 264 4.59 22.71 -8.14
CA ASP A 264 3.72 23.46 -9.04
C ASP A 264 4.36 23.50 -10.43
N VAL A 265 4.08 22.46 -11.22
CA VAL A 265 4.59 22.36 -12.59
C VAL A 265 3.43 22.02 -13.51
N THR A 266 3.43 22.68 -14.66
CA THR A 266 2.58 22.36 -15.81
C THR A 266 3.46 22.26 -17.04
N PHE A 267 3.31 21.18 -17.79
CA PHE A 267 4.05 20.93 -19.03
C PHE A 267 3.17 21.22 -20.25
N PRO A 268 3.71 21.88 -21.29
CA PRO A 268 2.97 22.07 -22.53
C PRO A 268 2.63 20.73 -23.18
N ARG A 269 1.50 20.70 -23.89
CA ARG A 269 1.08 19.52 -24.67
C ARG A 269 2.15 19.18 -25.72
N SER A 270 2.51 17.90 -25.82
CA SER A 270 3.44 17.40 -26.83
C SER A 270 2.99 16.05 -27.38
N ASP A 271 2.77 15.96 -28.70
CA ASP A 271 2.33 14.71 -29.35
C ASP A 271 3.36 13.58 -29.22
N GLU A 272 4.66 13.92 -29.24
CA GLU A 272 5.75 12.96 -29.01
C GLU A 272 5.66 12.36 -27.60
N TRP A 273 5.41 13.19 -26.59
CA TRP A 273 5.28 12.74 -25.21
C TRP A 273 3.98 11.97 -24.98
N ILE A 274 2.89 12.32 -25.66
CA ILE A 274 1.64 11.57 -25.64
C ILE A 274 1.87 10.16 -26.22
N ALA A 275 2.58 10.06 -27.35
CA ALA A 275 2.90 8.77 -27.97
C ALA A 275 3.77 7.89 -27.05
N HIS A 276 4.84 8.44 -26.48
CA HIS A 276 5.65 7.72 -25.48
C HIS A 276 4.84 7.35 -24.23
N GLY A 277 3.99 8.26 -23.77
CA GLY A 277 3.10 8.05 -22.64
C GLY A 277 2.12 6.91 -22.84
N LYS A 278 1.62 6.73 -24.06
CA LYS A 278 0.78 5.60 -24.44
C LYS A 278 1.53 4.26 -24.27
N GLU A 279 2.77 4.16 -24.75
CA GLU A 279 3.57 2.93 -24.61
C GLU A 279 3.80 2.57 -23.14
N VAL A 280 4.11 3.56 -22.31
CA VAL A 280 4.28 3.37 -20.87
C VAL A 280 2.95 2.97 -20.22
N TYR A 281 1.84 3.61 -20.58
CA TYR A 281 0.51 3.31 -20.06
C TYR A 281 0.07 1.88 -20.38
N GLU A 282 0.24 1.44 -21.62
CA GLU A 282 -0.10 0.07 -22.06
C GLU A 282 0.65 -1.00 -21.26
N ARG A 283 1.91 -0.71 -20.88
CA ARG A 283 2.74 -1.64 -20.11
C ARG A 283 2.49 -1.62 -18.60
N ARG A 284 2.09 -0.48 -18.03
CA ARG A 284 2.11 -0.25 -16.56
C ARG A 284 0.74 0.06 -15.94
N CYS A 285 -0.21 0.57 -16.72
CA CYS A 285 -1.44 1.17 -16.20
C CYS A 285 -2.70 0.48 -16.74
N LEU A 286 -2.69 0.05 -18.00
CA LEU A 286 -3.82 -0.54 -18.73
C LEU A 286 -4.46 -1.72 -17.99
N GLY A 287 -3.63 -2.56 -17.37
CA GLY A 287 -4.06 -3.72 -16.59
C GLY A 287 -5.18 -3.44 -15.59
N CYS A 288 -5.11 -2.30 -14.92
CA CYS A 288 -6.11 -1.84 -13.95
C CYS A 288 -7.04 -0.80 -14.55
N HIS A 289 -6.50 0.22 -15.23
CA HIS A 289 -7.28 1.39 -15.67
C HIS A 289 -8.03 1.19 -16.99
N GLY A 290 -7.77 0.11 -17.73
CA GLY A 290 -8.45 -0.22 -18.99
C GLY A 290 -7.91 0.54 -20.20
N VAL A 291 -8.23 0.05 -21.39
CA VAL A 291 -7.79 0.66 -22.67
C VAL A 291 -8.35 2.08 -22.84
N LYS A 292 -9.59 2.29 -22.39
CA LYS A 292 -10.29 3.56 -22.48
C LYS A 292 -10.02 4.51 -21.30
N GLY A 293 -9.27 4.06 -20.30
CA GLY A 293 -9.09 4.77 -19.04
C GLY A 293 -10.34 4.82 -18.15
N ASP A 294 -11.29 3.90 -18.34
CA ASP A 294 -12.59 3.84 -17.66
C ASP A 294 -12.56 3.08 -16.31
N GLY A 295 -11.35 2.73 -15.86
CA GLY A 295 -11.16 1.97 -14.62
C GLY A 295 -11.58 0.51 -14.71
N ASN A 296 -11.81 -0.02 -15.92
CA ASN A 296 -12.28 -1.39 -16.15
C ASN A 296 -11.26 -2.27 -16.91
N GLY A 297 -9.99 -2.22 -16.50
CA GLY A 297 -8.97 -3.14 -17.01
C GLY A 297 -9.19 -4.60 -16.59
N PRO A 298 -8.48 -5.57 -17.19
CA PRO A 298 -8.63 -6.99 -16.88
C PRO A 298 -8.51 -7.35 -15.39
N ALA A 299 -7.68 -6.61 -14.64
CA ALA A 299 -7.52 -6.81 -13.20
C ALA A 299 -8.64 -6.19 -12.36
N ALA A 300 -9.45 -5.27 -12.91
CA ALA A 300 -10.39 -4.46 -12.15
C ALA A 300 -11.48 -5.27 -11.43
N THR A 301 -11.83 -6.47 -11.94
CA THR A 301 -12.81 -7.36 -11.28
C THR A 301 -12.32 -7.84 -9.90
N PHE A 302 -11.02 -7.99 -9.70
CA PHE A 302 -10.42 -8.35 -8.41
C PHE A 302 -10.39 -7.17 -7.43
N LEU A 303 -10.47 -5.93 -7.91
CA LEU A 303 -10.29 -4.70 -7.14
C LEU A 303 -11.61 -4.21 -6.52
N TYR A 304 -12.30 -5.12 -5.81
CA TYR A 304 -13.69 -4.91 -5.36
C TYR A 304 -13.85 -3.93 -4.19
N LYS A 305 -12.83 -3.71 -3.34
CA LYS A 305 -12.95 -2.71 -2.26
C LYS A 305 -12.70 -1.28 -2.76
N GLN A 306 -11.82 -1.11 -3.74
CA GLN A 306 -11.45 0.19 -4.31
C GLN A 306 -11.16 0.03 -5.80
N ARG A 307 -12.08 0.53 -6.63
CA ARG A 307 -11.97 0.50 -8.08
C ARG A 307 -10.84 1.42 -8.59
N PRO A 308 -10.17 1.05 -9.70
CA PRO A 308 -9.30 1.96 -10.42
C PRO A 308 -10.01 3.25 -10.81
N ARG A 309 -9.25 4.34 -10.94
CA ARG A 309 -9.79 5.63 -11.37
C ARG A 309 -10.26 5.54 -12.82
N ASP A 310 -11.50 5.97 -13.04
CA ASP A 310 -12.01 6.39 -14.35
C ASP A 310 -11.52 7.81 -14.65
N PHE A 311 -10.80 7.97 -15.75
CA PHE A 311 -10.23 9.24 -16.19
C PHE A 311 -11.18 10.03 -17.12
N SER A 312 -12.21 9.39 -17.68
CA SER A 312 -13.06 9.98 -18.72
C SER A 312 -13.75 11.27 -18.29
N ALA A 313 -14.15 11.38 -17.02
CA ALA A 313 -14.77 12.56 -16.45
C ALA A 313 -13.78 13.62 -15.90
N ALA A 314 -12.46 13.39 -16.04
CA ALA A 314 -11.40 14.24 -15.50
C ALA A 314 -11.54 14.58 -13.99
N VAL A 315 -12.17 13.70 -13.21
CA VAL A 315 -12.37 13.88 -11.75
C VAL A 315 -11.26 13.20 -10.96
N PHE A 316 -10.35 13.99 -10.39
CA PHE A 316 -9.20 13.50 -9.62
C PHE A 316 -9.33 13.78 -8.13
N LYS A 317 -9.12 12.75 -7.29
CA LYS A 317 -9.28 12.82 -5.84
C LYS A 317 -8.21 13.67 -5.14
N PHE A 318 -6.96 13.60 -5.61
CA PHE A 318 -5.81 14.17 -4.91
C PHE A 318 -5.23 15.33 -5.71
N ARG A 319 -5.43 16.54 -5.21
CA ARG A 319 -5.08 17.76 -5.93
C ARG A 319 -4.72 18.90 -4.98
N LEU A 320 -4.14 19.95 -5.52
CA LEU A 320 -3.89 21.22 -4.82
C LEU A 320 -4.89 22.31 -5.21
N THR A 321 -5.62 22.12 -6.30
CA THR A 321 -6.51 23.14 -6.87
C THR A 321 -7.83 23.25 -6.11
N LYS A 322 -8.59 24.34 -6.34
CA LYS A 322 -9.92 24.52 -5.74
C LYS A 322 -11.00 23.72 -6.45
N GLU A 323 -11.04 23.66 -7.79
CA GLU A 323 -11.92 22.81 -8.62
C GLU A 323 -11.35 22.56 -10.04
N PRO A 324 -11.80 21.53 -10.77
CA PRO A 324 -11.73 20.11 -10.40
C PRO A 324 -10.41 19.45 -10.86
N LEU A 325 -9.66 20.13 -11.73
CA LEU A 325 -8.52 19.53 -12.43
C LEU A 325 -7.24 19.58 -11.57
N PRO A 326 -6.46 18.51 -11.55
CA PRO A 326 -5.16 18.48 -10.91
C PRO A 326 -4.10 19.22 -11.75
N THR A 327 -3.03 19.66 -11.09
CA THR A 327 -1.80 20.07 -11.78
C THR A 327 -1.01 18.85 -12.28
N ASP A 328 -0.01 19.04 -13.15
CA ASP A 328 0.86 17.91 -13.53
C ASP A 328 1.69 17.41 -12.35
N GLY A 329 2.06 18.32 -11.44
CA GLY A 329 2.70 17.96 -10.19
C GLY A 329 1.83 17.10 -9.27
N ASP A 330 0.52 17.36 -9.20
CA ASP A 330 -0.42 16.50 -8.47
C ASP A 330 -0.43 15.08 -9.03
N LEU A 331 -0.54 14.93 -10.35
CA LEU A 331 -0.53 13.64 -11.03
C LEU A 331 0.81 12.93 -10.88
N LEU A 332 1.93 13.65 -11.03
CA LEU A 332 3.27 13.12 -10.85
C LEU A 332 3.46 12.60 -9.42
N ARG A 333 3.00 13.35 -8.42
CA ARG A 333 3.04 12.94 -7.02
C ARG A 333 2.22 11.68 -6.77
N THR A 334 1.00 11.60 -7.31
CA THR A 334 0.15 10.40 -7.19
C THR A 334 0.78 9.17 -7.86
N ILE A 335 1.33 9.30 -9.07
CA ILE A 335 1.99 8.19 -9.78
C ILE A 335 3.26 7.74 -9.05
N THR A 336 4.07 8.70 -8.58
CA THR A 336 5.34 8.42 -7.89
C THR A 336 5.12 7.68 -6.57
N ARG A 337 4.19 8.16 -5.75
CA ARG A 337 3.87 7.59 -4.43
C ARG A 337 2.99 6.35 -4.50
N GLY A 338 2.20 6.21 -5.55
CA GLY A 338 1.04 5.32 -5.56
C GLY A 338 -0.04 5.82 -4.59
N ILE A 339 -1.03 4.97 -4.33
CA ILE A 339 -2.11 5.26 -3.39
C ILE A 339 -2.13 4.17 -2.32
N ARG A 340 -1.68 4.52 -1.10
CA ARG A 340 -1.62 3.62 0.05
C ARG A 340 -2.97 2.96 0.35
N GLY A 341 -2.95 1.71 0.77
CA GLY A 341 -4.16 0.93 1.06
C GLY A 341 -5.01 0.59 -0.16
N THR A 342 -4.45 0.69 -1.38
CA THR A 342 -5.14 0.32 -2.63
C THR A 342 -4.20 -0.50 -3.53
N ALA A 343 -4.73 -1.00 -4.63
CA ALA A 343 -3.95 -1.71 -5.65
C ALA A 343 -3.11 -0.80 -6.56
N MET A 344 -3.06 0.51 -6.32
CA MET A 344 -2.25 1.46 -7.11
C MET A 344 -0.83 1.58 -6.51
N PRO A 345 0.18 0.90 -7.07
CA PRO A 345 1.52 0.91 -6.49
C PRO A 345 2.27 2.21 -6.76
N ALA A 346 3.39 2.38 -6.06
CA ALA A 346 4.34 3.46 -6.30
C ALA A 346 5.16 3.19 -7.57
N TRP A 347 5.25 4.17 -8.46
CA TRP A 347 6.05 4.10 -9.70
C TRP A 347 7.31 4.94 -9.67
N HIS A 348 7.83 5.28 -8.49
CA HIS A 348 9.09 6.01 -8.31
C HIS A 348 10.31 5.41 -9.03
N GLU A 349 10.29 4.09 -9.26
CA GLU A 349 11.32 3.33 -10.00
C GLU A 349 11.32 3.59 -11.51
N LEU A 350 10.22 4.13 -12.06
CA LEU A 350 10.19 4.59 -13.45
C LEU A 350 10.91 5.94 -13.57
N PRO A 351 11.65 6.18 -14.67
CA PRO A 351 12.17 7.50 -15.00
C PRO A 351 11.09 8.58 -14.89
N VAL A 352 11.47 9.77 -14.43
CA VAL A 352 10.52 10.89 -14.29
C VAL A 352 9.90 11.26 -15.64
N ASN A 353 10.66 11.18 -16.73
CA ASN A 353 10.17 11.44 -18.09
C ASN A 353 9.06 10.48 -18.50
N ASP A 354 9.18 9.18 -18.17
CA ASP A 354 8.13 8.19 -18.47
C ASP A 354 6.85 8.49 -17.69
N ARG A 355 6.98 8.86 -16.42
CA ARG A 355 5.84 9.25 -15.58
C ARG A 355 5.15 10.51 -16.12
N LEU A 356 5.92 11.51 -16.52
CA LEU A 356 5.41 12.74 -17.13
C LEU A 356 4.77 12.50 -18.51
N ALA A 357 5.32 11.61 -19.33
CA ALA A 357 4.74 11.20 -20.60
C ALA A 357 3.38 10.52 -20.40
N VAL A 358 3.25 9.61 -19.43
CA VAL A 358 1.95 9.00 -19.09
C VAL A 358 0.93 10.05 -18.66
N ILE A 359 1.36 11.09 -17.92
CA ILE A 359 0.47 12.18 -17.52
C ILE A 359 -0.08 12.92 -18.74
N GLN A 360 0.75 13.18 -19.76
CA GLN A 360 0.31 13.77 -21.03
C GLN A 360 -0.74 12.88 -21.71
N TYR A 361 -0.49 11.57 -21.80
CA TYR A 361 -1.45 10.62 -22.37
C TYR A 361 -2.78 10.57 -21.58
N ILE A 362 -2.73 10.56 -20.24
CA ILE A 362 -3.93 10.59 -19.41
C ILE A 362 -4.73 11.86 -19.68
N LYS A 363 -4.09 13.03 -19.67
CA LYS A 363 -4.78 14.33 -19.81
C LYS A 363 -5.40 14.52 -21.19
N PHE A 364 -4.70 14.09 -22.24
CA PHE A 364 -5.04 14.47 -23.61
C PHE A 364 -5.65 13.32 -24.43
N GLU A 365 -5.64 12.06 -23.98
CA GLU A 365 -6.27 10.96 -24.73
C GLU A 365 -7.33 10.20 -23.92
N LEU A 366 -7.17 10.14 -22.60
CA LEU A 366 -8.08 9.41 -21.71
C LEU A 366 -9.11 10.32 -21.02
N ALA A 367 -8.67 11.47 -20.52
CA ALA A 367 -9.51 12.49 -19.88
C ALA A 367 -9.99 13.52 -20.91
N VAL A 368 -10.75 13.02 -21.89
CA VAL A 368 -11.24 13.77 -23.05
C VAL A 368 -12.76 13.70 -23.03
N ASP A 369 -13.42 14.85 -23.17
CA ASP A 369 -14.87 14.87 -23.35
C ASP A 369 -15.19 14.39 -24.77
N ARG A 370 -15.76 13.19 -24.86
CA ARG A 370 -16.13 12.56 -26.14
C ARG A 370 -17.56 12.91 -26.56
N SER A 371 -18.29 13.69 -25.77
CA SER A 371 -19.67 14.10 -26.07
C SER A 371 -19.76 15.24 -27.09
N ASP A 372 -18.73 16.11 -27.16
CA ASP A 372 -18.58 17.15 -28.17
C ASP A 372 -17.33 16.91 -29.04
N PRO A 373 -17.49 16.33 -30.25
CA PRO A 373 -16.38 16.11 -31.17
C PRO A 373 -15.66 17.39 -31.64
N SER A 374 -16.27 18.58 -31.45
CA SER A 374 -15.68 19.86 -31.84
C SER A 374 -14.75 20.47 -30.78
N ALA A 375 -14.83 19.98 -29.53
CA ALA A 375 -14.01 20.42 -28.40
C ALA A 375 -13.50 19.21 -27.56
N PRO A 376 -12.75 18.27 -28.16
CA PRO A 376 -12.33 17.05 -27.45
C PRO A 376 -11.44 17.35 -26.23
N TYR A 377 -10.73 18.48 -26.22
CA TYR A 377 -9.83 18.88 -25.14
C TYR A 377 -10.45 19.93 -24.19
N ALA A 378 -11.75 19.82 -23.92
CA ALA A 378 -12.42 20.68 -22.93
C ALA A 378 -11.63 20.72 -21.60
N PHE A 379 -11.16 19.57 -21.13
CA PHE A 379 -10.32 19.47 -19.94
C PHE A 379 -8.85 19.80 -20.26
N PHE A 380 -8.19 20.55 -19.38
CA PHE A 380 -6.76 20.90 -19.39
C PHE A 380 -6.26 21.82 -20.51
N VAL A 381 -6.98 21.97 -21.62
CA VAL A 381 -6.66 22.96 -22.67
C VAL A 381 -7.58 24.17 -22.57
N GLU A 382 -8.89 23.94 -22.72
CA GLU A 382 -9.88 25.01 -22.67
C GLU A 382 -10.15 25.44 -21.22
N GLU A 383 -10.18 24.47 -20.30
CA GLU A 383 -10.26 24.68 -18.86
C GLU A 383 -8.95 24.24 -18.20
N PRO A 384 -7.93 25.11 -18.07
CA PRO A 384 -6.71 24.77 -17.35
C PRO A 384 -6.96 24.67 -15.83
N PRO A 385 -6.11 23.93 -15.09
CA PRO A 385 -6.23 23.87 -13.64
C PRO A 385 -6.11 25.26 -13.01
N GLY A 386 -6.97 25.53 -12.02
CA GLY A 386 -6.88 26.76 -11.22
C GLY A 386 -5.59 26.82 -10.39
N PRO A 387 -5.29 27.98 -9.77
CA PRO A 387 -4.07 28.15 -8.98
C PRO A 387 -4.02 27.15 -7.81
N PRO A 388 -2.84 26.57 -7.51
CA PRO A 388 -2.70 25.62 -6.42
C PRO A 388 -2.87 26.29 -5.06
N LEU A 389 -3.34 25.51 -4.09
CA LEU A 389 -3.35 25.88 -2.68
C LEU A 389 -1.92 26.05 -2.18
N ILE A 390 -1.63 27.21 -1.58
CA ILE A 390 -0.40 27.43 -0.84
C ILE A 390 -0.51 26.68 0.48
N ILE A 391 0.37 25.70 0.69
CA ILE A 391 0.51 24.99 1.97
C ILE A 391 1.66 25.65 2.73
N GLY A 392 1.32 26.35 3.82
CA GLY A 392 2.32 26.96 4.70
C GLY A 392 3.08 25.92 5.52
N ARG A 393 4.06 26.38 6.31
CA ARG A 393 4.76 25.54 7.29
C ARG A 393 3.77 25.08 8.37
N PRO A 394 3.70 23.79 8.72
CA PRO A 394 2.85 23.33 9.81
C PRO A 394 3.32 23.92 11.16
N PRO A 395 2.39 24.22 12.09
CA PRO A 395 2.75 24.59 13.46
C PRO A 395 3.37 23.39 14.18
N ASP A 396 4.19 23.63 15.20
CA ASP A 396 4.75 22.55 16.01
C ASP A 396 3.62 21.76 16.72
N PRO A 397 3.71 20.41 16.77
CA PRO A 397 2.67 19.60 17.39
C PRO A 397 2.72 19.72 18.91
N THR A 398 1.79 20.47 19.49
CA THR A 398 1.62 20.60 20.95
C THR A 398 0.35 19.91 21.42
N GLU A 399 0.24 19.66 22.73
CA GLU A 399 -0.99 19.11 23.32
C GLU A 399 -2.21 19.99 23.05
N GLN A 400 -2.02 21.31 23.01
CA GLN A 400 -3.07 22.27 22.67
C GLN A 400 -3.55 22.10 21.23
N VAL A 401 -2.62 21.94 20.28
CA VAL A 401 -2.96 21.69 18.87
C VAL A 401 -3.70 20.37 18.70
N LEU A 402 -3.29 19.30 19.39
CA LEU A 402 -3.97 18.01 19.35
C LEU A 402 -5.37 18.05 19.98
N THR A 403 -5.51 18.74 21.11
CA THR A 403 -6.80 18.95 21.78
C THR A 403 -7.74 19.72 20.87
N ARG A 404 -7.26 20.82 20.27
CA ARG A 404 -8.02 21.60 19.30
C ARG A 404 -8.44 20.74 18.10
N GLY A 405 -7.56 19.92 17.57
CA GLY A 405 -7.86 19.03 16.46
C GLY A 405 -9.00 18.05 16.76
N LYS A 406 -9.04 17.52 17.99
CA LYS A 406 -10.14 16.66 18.47
C LYS A 406 -11.46 17.43 18.60
N GLU A 407 -11.43 18.69 19.03
CA GLU A 407 -12.64 19.53 19.05
C GLU A 407 -13.17 19.77 17.63
N ILE A 408 -12.28 20.08 16.69
CA ILE A 408 -12.64 20.28 15.28
C ILE A 408 -13.17 18.99 14.67
N TRP A 409 -12.64 17.82 15.02
CA TRP A 409 -13.19 16.52 14.60
C TRP A 409 -14.67 16.35 14.97
N GLN A 410 -15.05 16.81 16.15
CA GLN A 410 -16.44 16.81 16.61
C GLN A 410 -17.27 17.88 15.90
N ALA A 411 -16.76 19.11 15.83
CA ALA A 411 -17.47 20.25 15.23
C ALA A 411 -17.71 20.07 13.72
N ALA A 412 -16.73 19.53 13.01
CA ALA A 412 -16.80 19.21 11.58
C ALA A 412 -17.57 17.91 11.29
N LYS A 413 -18.01 17.20 12.34
CA LYS A 413 -18.77 15.95 12.27
C LYS A 413 -18.06 14.84 11.48
N CYS A 414 -16.73 14.83 11.50
CA CYS A 414 -15.91 13.84 10.81
C CYS A 414 -16.29 12.40 11.22
N TRP A 415 -16.70 12.22 12.48
CA TRP A 415 -17.12 10.95 13.05
C TRP A 415 -18.40 10.35 12.43
N GLU A 416 -19.25 11.13 11.77
CA GLU A 416 -20.47 10.60 11.12
C GLU A 416 -20.12 9.59 10.01
N CYS A 417 -19.00 9.81 9.32
CA CYS A 417 -18.48 8.92 8.29
C CYS A 417 -17.28 8.11 8.79
N HIS A 418 -16.34 8.72 9.49
CA HIS A 418 -15.11 8.05 9.92
C HIS A 418 -15.22 7.32 11.27
N GLY A 419 -16.33 7.48 12.00
CA GLY A 419 -16.51 6.96 13.35
C GLY A 419 -15.76 7.76 14.42
N GLN A 420 -16.08 7.56 15.69
CA GLN A 420 -15.45 8.32 16.79
C GLN A 420 -13.93 8.08 16.88
N GLY A 421 -13.48 6.87 16.54
CA GLY A 421 -12.06 6.49 16.54
C GLY A 421 -11.37 6.57 15.18
N GLY A 422 -12.05 7.05 14.13
CA GLY A 422 -11.49 7.16 12.79
C GLY A 422 -11.31 5.84 12.02
N LYS A 423 -12.04 4.77 12.38
CA LYS A 423 -11.95 3.45 11.75
C LYS A 423 -12.71 3.35 10.41
N GLY A 424 -13.49 4.37 10.06
CA GLY A 424 -14.39 4.31 8.90
C GLY A 424 -15.71 3.60 9.18
N ASP A 425 -16.11 3.51 10.44
CA ASP A 425 -17.29 2.81 10.94
C ASP A 425 -18.40 3.77 11.44
N GLY A 426 -18.40 5.01 10.95
CA GLY A 426 -19.46 5.97 11.26
C GLY A 426 -20.82 5.53 10.71
N GLU A 427 -21.91 6.01 11.30
CA GLU A 427 -23.28 5.63 10.91
C GLU A 427 -23.59 5.85 9.42
N LYS A 428 -22.96 6.86 8.79
CA LYS A 428 -23.12 7.15 7.36
C LYS A 428 -22.20 6.33 6.46
N ALA A 429 -21.19 5.63 7.00
CA ALA A 429 -20.12 5.00 6.23
C ALA A 429 -20.63 3.96 5.21
N ALA A 430 -21.54 3.09 5.62
CA ALA A 430 -22.01 1.97 4.81
C ALA A 430 -22.84 2.40 3.57
N GLY A 431 -23.46 3.59 3.60
CA GLY A 431 -24.32 4.09 2.53
C GLY A 431 -23.61 4.97 1.50
N LEU A 432 -22.33 5.30 1.71
CA LEU A 432 -21.61 6.22 0.84
C LEU A 432 -21.33 5.59 -0.53
N LYS A 433 -21.57 6.37 -1.58
CA LYS A 433 -21.23 6.05 -2.96
C LYS A 433 -20.38 7.15 -3.55
N ASP A 434 -19.53 6.79 -4.50
CA ASP A 434 -18.88 7.76 -5.36
C ASP A 434 -19.84 8.24 -6.47
N ASP A 435 -19.39 9.23 -7.24
CA ASP A 435 -20.21 9.84 -8.30
C ASP A 435 -20.57 8.85 -9.43
N LEU A 436 -19.86 7.71 -9.52
CA LEU A 436 -20.13 6.62 -10.47
C LEU A 436 -21.06 5.54 -9.88
N GLY A 437 -21.55 5.75 -8.65
CA GLY A 437 -22.45 4.84 -7.95
C GLY A 437 -21.78 3.65 -7.27
N PHE A 438 -20.44 3.57 -7.27
CA PHE A 438 -19.73 2.52 -6.54
C PHE A 438 -19.74 2.80 -5.05
N PRO A 439 -19.93 1.77 -4.20
CA PRO A 439 -19.74 1.91 -2.76
C PRO A 439 -18.33 2.43 -2.44
N ILE A 440 -18.25 3.45 -1.59
CA ILE A 440 -16.97 4.02 -1.15
C ILE A 440 -16.90 4.08 0.37
N VAL A 441 -16.17 3.15 0.96
CA VAL A 441 -15.97 3.12 2.40
C VAL A 441 -14.88 4.13 2.80
N PRO A 442 -15.12 4.98 3.84
CA PRO A 442 -14.08 5.82 4.41
C PRO A 442 -12.87 4.99 4.84
N ALA A 443 -11.66 5.51 4.65
CA ALA A 443 -10.45 4.80 5.05
C ALA A 443 -10.37 4.65 6.57
N ASP A 444 -9.86 3.52 7.05
CA ASP A 444 -9.44 3.35 8.43
C ASP A 444 -8.17 4.19 8.68
N LEU A 445 -8.36 5.35 9.30
CA LEU A 445 -7.31 6.32 9.61
C LEU A 445 -6.36 5.80 10.70
N THR A 446 -6.78 4.79 11.46
CA THR A 446 -5.94 4.18 12.50
C THR A 446 -4.82 3.32 11.93
N SER A 447 -4.95 2.87 10.67
CA SER A 447 -3.88 2.19 9.95
C SER A 447 -2.67 3.08 9.66
N GLY A 448 -2.88 4.39 9.57
CA GLY A 448 -1.89 5.34 9.06
C GLY A 448 -1.57 5.18 7.58
N GLN A 449 -2.29 4.31 6.84
CA GLN A 449 -2.16 4.16 5.39
C GLN A 449 -2.98 5.24 4.66
N PHE A 450 -2.57 6.49 4.83
CA PHE A 450 -3.25 7.63 4.25
C PHE A 450 -3.05 7.67 2.74
N LYS A 451 -4.15 7.66 1.97
CA LYS A 451 -4.14 7.64 0.50
C LYS A 451 -3.31 8.76 -0.12
N SER A 452 -3.36 9.95 0.48
CA SER A 452 -2.66 11.16 0.03
C SER A 452 -1.20 11.25 0.46
N GLY A 453 -0.74 10.40 1.38
CA GLY A 453 0.59 10.43 1.97
C GLY A 453 0.60 10.59 3.51
N PRO A 454 1.70 10.23 4.17
CA PRO A 454 1.76 10.08 5.63
C PRO A 454 2.15 11.35 6.41
N ALA A 455 2.46 12.45 5.71
CA ALA A 455 2.88 13.71 6.29
C ALA A 455 1.66 14.57 6.70
N VAL A 456 1.85 15.50 7.65
CA VAL A 456 0.74 16.34 8.14
C VAL A 456 0.21 17.26 7.03
N GLU A 457 1.10 17.72 6.15
CA GLU A 457 0.81 18.52 4.96
C GLU A 457 -0.09 17.76 3.97
N ASP A 458 0.09 16.44 3.87
CA ASP A 458 -0.73 15.60 2.99
C ASP A 458 -2.17 15.48 3.51
N ILE A 459 -2.33 15.40 4.83
CA ILE A 459 -3.64 15.38 5.49
C ILE A 459 -4.29 16.76 5.42
N PHE A 460 -3.52 17.82 5.69
CA PHE A 460 -3.98 19.20 5.57
C PHE A 460 -4.51 19.46 4.16
N ARG A 461 -3.75 19.10 3.12
CA ARG A 461 -4.19 19.23 1.73
C ARG A 461 -5.52 18.50 1.50
N THR A 462 -5.64 17.25 1.96
CA THR A 462 -6.86 16.44 1.78
C THR A 462 -8.08 17.10 2.44
N ILE A 463 -7.94 17.61 3.66
CA ILE A 463 -9.02 18.33 4.36
C ILE A 463 -9.37 19.65 3.63
N SER A 464 -8.36 20.29 3.04
CA SER A 464 -8.47 21.60 2.40
C SER A 464 -9.08 21.55 1.01
N THR A 465 -8.86 20.47 0.26
CA THR A 465 -9.35 20.34 -1.11
C THR A 465 -10.56 19.41 -1.22
N GLY A 466 -10.82 18.62 -0.18
CA GLY A 466 -11.71 17.47 -0.26
C GLY A 466 -11.15 16.39 -1.20
N MET A 467 -11.98 15.38 -1.49
CA MET A 467 -11.68 14.36 -2.49
C MET A 467 -12.77 14.37 -3.57
N SER A 468 -12.47 14.99 -4.71
CA SER A 468 -13.43 15.09 -5.83
C SER A 468 -13.90 13.71 -6.29
N GLY A 469 -15.17 13.62 -6.67
CA GLY A 469 -15.80 12.35 -7.00
C GLY A 469 -16.21 11.51 -5.79
N THR A 470 -16.18 12.08 -4.58
CA THR A 470 -16.55 11.37 -3.34
C THR A 470 -17.35 12.27 -2.40
N PRO A 471 -18.03 11.66 -1.42
CA PRO A 471 -18.72 12.42 -0.37
C PRO A 471 -17.81 13.19 0.60
N MET A 472 -16.48 13.15 0.47
CA MET A 472 -15.55 13.89 1.35
C MET A 472 -15.38 15.34 0.86
N PRO A 473 -16.00 16.34 1.51
CA PRO A 473 -16.01 17.71 1.03
C PRO A 473 -14.69 18.43 1.35
N SER A 474 -14.55 19.62 0.78
CA SER A 474 -13.52 20.59 1.20
C SER A 474 -13.97 21.33 2.46
N TYR A 475 -13.08 21.42 3.45
CA TYR A 475 -13.30 22.19 4.68
C TYR A 475 -12.60 23.56 4.67
N ARG A 476 -11.96 23.94 3.57
CA ARG A 476 -11.19 25.20 3.45
C ARG A 476 -11.99 26.46 3.78
N ASN A 477 -13.27 26.50 3.42
CA ASN A 477 -14.14 27.65 3.70
C ASN A 477 -14.88 27.55 5.04
N ALA A 478 -14.88 26.35 5.65
CA ALA A 478 -15.59 26.10 6.90
C ALA A 478 -14.70 26.35 8.13
N PHE A 479 -13.39 26.11 8.00
CA PHE A 479 -12.43 26.24 9.10
C PHE A 479 -11.15 26.97 8.66
N PRO A 480 -10.59 27.86 9.51
CA PRO A 480 -9.32 28.53 9.23
C PRO A 480 -8.15 27.53 9.19
N ASP A 481 -7.02 27.96 8.65
CA ASP A 481 -5.82 27.13 8.47
C ASP A 481 -5.33 26.52 9.78
N GLU A 482 -5.33 27.28 10.87
CA GLU A 482 -4.93 26.82 12.21
C GLU A 482 -5.77 25.61 12.68
N ASP A 483 -7.08 25.67 12.48
CA ASP A 483 -8.01 24.58 12.84
C ASP A 483 -7.84 23.37 11.92
N ARG A 484 -7.55 23.59 10.63
CA ARG A 484 -7.27 22.51 9.68
C ARG A 484 -5.93 21.83 9.98
N TRP A 485 -4.91 22.56 10.41
CA TRP A 485 -3.65 21.99 10.89
C TRP A 485 -3.86 21.15 12.15
N ALA A 486 -4.58 21.70 13.12
CA ALA A 486 -4.94 20.98 14.34
C ALA A 486 -5.68 19.67 14.03
N LEU A 487 -6.69 19.72 13.16
CA LEU A 487 -7.42 18.53 12.70
C LEU A 487 -6.50 17.52 12.00
N SER A 488 -5.55 18.00 11.20
CA SER A 488 -4.58 17.14 10.50
C SER A 488 -3.70 16.35 11.48
N TYR A 489 -3.21 17.00 12.53
CA TYR A 489 -2.48 16.32 13.60
C TYR A 489 -3.36 15.31 14.34
N HIS A 490 -4.61 15.66 14.64
CA HIS A 490 -5.56 14.72 15.25
C HIS A 490 -5.72 13.45 14.41
N VAL A 491 -5.87 13.57 13.09
CA VAL A 491 -5.95 12.43 12.17
C VAL A 491 -4.67 11.58 12.19
N LEU A 492 -3.49 12.20 12.20
CA LEU A 492 -2.22 11.45 12.24
C LEU A 492 -2.09 10.58 13.49
N VAL A 493 -2.45 11.13 14.66
CA VAL A 493 -2.26 10.46 15.96
C VAL A 493 -3.25 9.32 16.19
N LEU A 494 -4.31 9.18 15.38
CA LEU A 494 -5.19 8.00 15.42
C LEU A 494 -4.45 6.68 15.14
N SER A 495 -3.31 6.78 14.46
CA SER A 495 -2.41 5.66 14.15
C SER A 495 -1.16 5.59 15.02
N ALA A 496 -1.09 6.40 16.09
CA ALA A 496 0.02 6.42 17.03
C ALA A 496 0.14 5.07 17.75
N TYR A 497 1.37 4.57 17.87
CA TYR A 497 1.73 3.34 18.58
C TYR A 497 0.88 2.12 18.21
N LYS A 498 0.48 1.99 16.94
CA LYS A 498 -0.23 0.82 16.40
C LYS A 498 0.62 0.08 15.38
N ASP A 499 0.50 -1.24 15.39
CA ASP A 499 1.04 -2.09 14.34
C ASP A 499 0.31 -1.77 13.01
N PRO A 500 1.03 -1.50 11.91
CA PRO A 500 0.40 -1.07 10.67
C PRO A 500 -0.38 -2.20 9.96
N LEU A 501 -0.10 -3.46 10.27
CA LEU A 501 -0.75 -4.62 9.68
C LEU A 501 -1.94 -5.08 10.53
N THR A 502 -1.75 -5.28 11.83
CA THR A 502 -2.83 -5.79 12.71
C THR A 502 -3.72 -4.70 13.28
N LEU A 503 -3.26 -3.44 13.25
CA LEU A 503 -3.92 -2.26 13.86
C LEU A 503 -3.99 -2.30 15.39
N GLU A 504 -3.44 -3.34 16.00
CA GLU A 504 -3.39 -3.50 17.45
C GLU A 504 -2.37 -2.54 18.07
N PRO A 505 -2.62 -2.06 19.30
CA PRO A 505 -1.64 -1.25 20.03
C PRO A 505 -0.32 -2.01 20.23
N LEU A 506 0.80 -1.35 19.98
CA LEU A 506 2.13 -1.86 20.26
C LEU A 506 2.36 -1.93 21.77
N ASN A 507 2.91 -3.06 22.23
CA ASN A 507 3.31 -3.25 23.62
C ASN A 507 4.61 -2.48 23.93
N ILE A 508 4.48 -1.17 24.13
CA ILE A 508 5.58 -0.25 24.45
C ILE A 508 5.29 0.35 25.83
N PRO A 509 6.21 0.20 26.82
CA PRO A 509 6.04 0.79 28.14
C PRO A 509 5.78 2.30 28.10
N GLU A 510 5.01 2.81 29.06
CA GLU A 510 4.62 4.23 29.08
C GLU A 510 5.82 5.18 29.17
N ALA A 511 6.86 4.82 29.92
CA ALA A 511 8.11 5.58 29.98
C ALA A 511 8.80 5.71 28.61
N ASP A 512 8.80 4.62 27.82
CA ASP A 512 9.37 4.60 26.47
C ASP A 512 8.51 5.39 25.48
N ARG A 513 7.18 5.35 25.61
CA ARG A 513 6.27 6.20 24.82
C ARG A 513 6.53 7.68 25.11
N LYS A 514 6.61 8.06 26.39
CA LYS A 514 6.91 9.43 26.80
C LYS A 514 8.25 9.90 26.23
N ALA A 515 9.27 9.05 26.29
CA ALA A 515 10.58 9.33 25.71
C ALA A 515 10.49 9.51 24.18
N LEU A 516 9.75 8.65 23.48
CA LEU A 516 9.51 8.77 22.04
C LEU A 516 8.67 10.00 21.67
N ASP A 517 7.83 10.49 22.57
CA ASP A 517 7.01 11.69 22.37
C ASP A 517 7.80 13.01 22.54
N GLU A 518 9.03 12.97 23.06
CA GLU A 518 9.92 14.15 23.14
C GLU A 518 10.26 14.68 21.74
N LEU A 519 9.81 15.89 21.40
CA LEU A 519 9.86 16.41 20.02
C LEU A 519 11.28 16.53 19.43
N ASP A 520 12.27 16.81 20.29
CA ASP A 520 13.69 17.00 19.94
C ASP A 520 14.48 15.69 19.84
N ARG A 521 13.92 14.57 20.32
CA ARG A 521 14.58 13.27 20.28
C ARG A 521 14.79 12.80 18.84
N GLN A 522 16.06 12.76 18.43
CA GLN A 522 16.47 12.31 17.12
C GLN A 522 16.51 10.78 17.06
N ALA A 523 15.61 10.20 16.27
CA ALA A 523 15.59 8.77 15.93
C ALA A 523 15.14 8.60 14.46
N ALA A 524 15.82 9.30 13.56
CA ALA A 524 15.43 9.43 12.15
C ALA A 524 15.91 8.28 11.25
N THR A 525 16.90 7.50 11.72
CA THR A 525 17.51 6.41 10.96
C THR A 525 17.59 5.13 11.80
N PRO A 526 17.65 3.94 11.16
CA PRO A 526 17.76 2.66 11.87
C PRO A 526 18.93 2.56 12.85
N ASP A 527 20.10 3.11 12.50
CA ASP A 527 21.31 3.13 13.35
C ASP A 527 21.18 4.04 14.57
N LYS A 528 20.25 5.00 14.54
CA LYS A 528 19.90 5.91 15.64
C LYS A 528 18.57 5.54 16.29
N ALA A 529 18.11 4.30 16.14
CA ALA A 529 16.86 3.85 16.71
C ALA A 529 16.88 3.97 18.24
N TYR A 530 15.79 4.46 18.82
CA TYR A 530 15.60 4.48 20.26
C TYR A 530 15.61 3.06 20.84
N VAL A 531 16.35 2.83 21.92
CA VAL A 531 16.42 1.53 22.60
C VAL A 531 15.58 1.57 23.88
N PRO A 532 14.46 0.84 23.96
CA PRO A 532 13.64 0.78 25.17
C PRO A 532 14.43 0.36 26.41
N GLY A 533 14.11 0.95 27.56
CA GLY A 533 14.79 0.65 28.82
C GLY A 533 16.23 1.15 28.94
N SER A 534 16.80 1.78 27.89
CA SER A 534 18.01 2.59 28.02
C SER A 534 17.64 3.92 28.70
N GLY A 535 17.47 3.89 30.02
CA GLY A 535 17.27 5.11 30.79
C GLY A 535 18.51 6.00 30.68
N THR A 536 18.54 6.90 29.70
CA THR A 536 19.30 8.16 29.69
C THR A 536 18.95 8.95 28.43
N ALA A 537 18.63 10.23 28.62
CA ALA A 537 18.72 11.22 27.56
C ALA A 537 20.19 11.28 27.11
N VAL A 538 20.48 10.97 25.85
CA VAL A 538 21.74 11.37 25.23
C VAL A 538 21.63 12.87 24.93
N GLY A 539 21.77 13.67 25.98
CA GLY A 539 22.02 15.10 25.88
C GLY A 539 23.47 15.34 25.46
N ALA A 540 23.64 16.19 24.46
CA ALA A 540 24.81 17.00 24.17
C ALA A 540 26.22 16.43 24.49
N GLY A 541 26.92 16.07 23.41
CA GLY A 541 28.37 16.25 23.32
C GLY A 541 29.21 15.01 23.59
N GLU A 542 29.71 14.41 22.51
CA GLU A 542 31.11 13.99 22.43
C GLU A 542 31.51 13.89 20.95
N ASN A 543 32.30 14.86 20.50
CA ASN A 543 32.97 14.83 19.21
C ASN A 543 34.02 13.70 19.22
N GLY A 544 33.74 12.59 18.53
CA GLY A 544 34.75 11.62 18.13
C GLY A 544 35.60 12.18 16.98
N PRO A 545 36.92 11.93 16.96
CA PRO A 545 37.86 12.71 16.15
C PRO A 545 37.71 12.41 14.65
N ALA A 546 37.72 13.46 13.85
CA ALA A 546 37.84 13.38 12.40
C ALA A 546 39.16 12.70 12.03
N ALA A 547 39.07 11.53 11.38
CA ALA A 547 40.20 10.92 10.69
C ALA A 547 40.53 11.77 9.47
N GLY A 548 41.58 12.60 9.58
CA GLY A 548 42.16 13.34 8.47
C GLY A 548 42.73 12.38 7.43
N MET A 549 42.17 12.40 6.23
CA MET A 549 42.82 11.87 5.03
C MET A 549 43.96 12.82 4.65
N ALA A 550 45.18 12.43 4.96
CA ALA A 550 46.38 13.00 4.36
C ALA A 550 46.44 12.55 2.90
N GLN A 551 46.40 13.52 1.98
CA GLN A 551 46.89 13.36 0.62
C GLN A 551 48.42 13.26 0.67
N GLY A 552 48.98 12.24 0.03
CA GLY A 552 50.41 12.11 -0.25
C GLY A 552 50.60 11.98 -1.77
N GLY A 553 51.54 12.77 -2.30
CA GLY A 553 51.93 12.78 -3.71
C GLY A 553 52.81 11.61 -4.13
#